data_AF-A0A1M4NCX0-F1
#
_entry.id   AF-A0A1M4NCX0-F1
#
_cell.length_a   1.000
_cell.length_b   1.000
_cell.length_c   1.000
_cell.angle_alpha   90.00
_cell.angle_beta   90.00
_cell.angle_gamma   90.00
#
_symmetry.space_group_name_H-M   'P 1'
#
loop_
_entity.id
_entity.type
_entity.pdbx_description
1 polymer ?
#
loop_
_entity_poly.entity_id
_entity_poly.type
_entity_poly.pdbx_seq_one_letter_code
_entity_poly.pdbx_strand_id
1 'polypeptide(L)' 'MANPSLNPHEAIEAKELMIQQMIGIKQLSSSLQIVQDAELKNFIQDALTSKQYSLNELRTTLEAQLGKQ' A
#
# COMPACT_ATOMS: atom_id res chain seq x y z
N MET A 1 8.64 27.01 9.90
CA MET A 1 8.80 26.23 8.67
C MET A 1 7.42 25.76 8.28
N ALA A 2 6.91 26.16 7.11
CA ALA A 2 5.52 25.90 6.72
C ALA A 2 5.29 24.39 6.54
N ASN A 3 4.31 23.83 7.25
CA ASN A 3 3.82 22.47 7.04
C ASN A 3 2.95 22.48 5.78
N PRO A 4 3.33 21.83 4.68
CA PRO A 4 2.40 21.69 3.57
C PRO A 4 1.41 20.60 3.97
N SER A 5 0.23 21.02 4.45
CA SER A 5 -0.96 20.18 4.33
C SER A 5 -1.12 19.79 2.87
N LEU A 6 -1.34 18.51 2.58
CA LEU A 6 -1.59 18.06 1.22
C LEU A 6 -2.67 18.95 0.58
N ASN A 7 -2.35 19.52 -0.57
CA ASN A 7 -3.36 20.22 -1.33
C ASN A 7 -4.42 19.21 -1.83
N PRO A 8 -5.61 19.66 -2.26
CA PRO A 8 -6.69 18.74 -2.64
C PRO A 8 -6.30 17.69 -3.69
N HIS A 9 -5.41 18.03 -4.64
CA HIS A 9 -4.96 17.09 -5.67
C HIS A 9 -4.00 16.04 -5.09
N GLU A 10 -3.07 16.44 -4.24
CA GLU A 10 -2.16 15.53 -3.54
C GLU A 10 -2.92 14.58 -2.60
N ALA A 11 -3.99 15.07 -1.95
CA ALA A 11 -4.85 14.23 -1.12
C ALA A 11 -5.63 13.18 -1.93
N ILE A 12 -6.11 13.54 -3.12
CA ILE A 12 -6.76 12.60 -4.05
C ILE A 12 -5.76 11.55 -4.53
N GLU A 13 -4.56 11.98 -4.95
CA GLU A 13 -3.50 11.07 -5.40
C GLU A 13 -3.09 10.09 -4.30
N ALA A 14 -2.88 10.58 -3.08
CA ALA A 14 -2.57 9.74 -1.93
C ALA A 14 -3.65 8.67 -1.67
N LYS A 15 -4.93 9.05 -1.77
CA LYS A 15 -6.05 8.11 -1.64
C LYS A 15 -6.03 7.07 -2.75
N GLU A 16 -5.75 7.47 -3.99
CA GLU A 16 -5.68 6.56 -5.12
C GLU A 16 -4.52 5.56 -4.97
N LEU A 17 -3.36 6.03 -4.54
CA LEU A 17 -2.20 5.18 -4.21
C LEU A 17 -2.55 4.15 -3.13
N MET A 18 -3.25 4.55 -2.05
CA MET A 18 -3.71 3.60 -1.02
C MET A 18 -4.65 2.53 -1.60
N ILE A 19 -5.64 2.95 -2.41
CA ILE A 19 -6.59 2.03 -3.05
C ILE A 19 -5.86 1.03 -3.95
N GLN A 20 -4.89 1.48 -4.75
CA GLN A 20 -4.10 0.62 -5.61
C GLN A 20 -3.29 -0.42 -4.81
N GLN A 21 -2.67 -0.03 -3.68
CA GLN A 21 -2.00 -0.99 -2.81
C GLN A 21 -2.96 -2.02 -2.24
N MET A 22 -4.13 -1.60 -1.77
CA MET A 22 -5.15 -2.51 -1.23
C MET A 22 -5.67 -3.50 -2.29
N ILE A 23 -5.90 -3.04 -3.52
CA ILE A 23 -6.31 -3.92 -4.64
C ILE A 23 -5.21 -4.94 -4.94
N GLY A 24 -3.95 -4.51 -5.04
CA GLY A 24 -2.82 -5.40 -5.29
C GLY A 24 -2.64 -6.46 -4.20
N ILE A 25 -2.80 -6.08 -2.93
CA ILE A 25 -2.77 -7.03 -1.80
C ILE A 25 -3.86 -8.09 -1.94
N LYS A 26 -5.08 -7.68 -2.27
CA LYS A 26 -6.21 -8.61 -2.45
C LYS A 26 -5.95 -9.59 -3.60
N GLN A 27 -5.46 -9.07 -4.73
CA GLN A 27 -5.12 -9.89 -5.90
C GLN A 27 -4.05 -10.93 -5.55
N LEU A 28 -2.92 -10.51 -4.96
CA LEU A 28 -1.85 -11.42 -4.56
C LEU A 28 -2.31 -12.44 -3.51
N SER A 29 -3.13 -12.02 -2.55
CA SER A 29 -3.68 -12.92 -1.52
C SER A 29 -4.57 -14.01 -2.14
N SER A 30 -5.42 -13.65 -3.12
CA SER A 30 -6.22 -14.62 -3.86
C SER A 30 -5.36 -15.54 -4.74
N SER A 31 -4.35 -15.00 -5.41
CA SER A 31 -3.42 -15.79 -6.24
C SER A 31 -2.63 -16.80 -5.42
N LEU A 32 -2.18 -16.43 -4.22
CA LEU A 32 -1.42 -17.30 -3.33
C LEU A 32 -2.17 -18.59 -2.95
N GLN A 33 -3.51 -18.54 -2.90
CA GLN A 33 -4.36 -19.70 -2.56
C GLN A 33 -4.46 -20.71 -3.70
N ILE A 34 -4.29 -20.29 -4.95
CA ILE A 34 -4.50 -21.12 -6.13
C ILE A 34 -3.19 -21.55 -6.81
N VAL A 35 -2.07 -20.91 -6.48
CA VAL A 35 -0.76 -21.24 -7.05
C VAL A 35 -0.21 -22.53 -6.44
N GLN A 36 0.19 -23.47 -7.31
CA GLN A 36 0.74 -24.75 -6.90
C GLN A 36 2.27 -24.79 -6.98
N ASP A 37 2.85 -24.00 -7.87
CA ASP A 37 4.29 -23.91 -8.03
C ASP A 37 4.94 -23.25 -6.81
N ALA A 38 5.91 -23.91 -6.21
CA ALA A 38 6.50 -23.50 -4.93
C ALA A 38 7.36 -22.23 -5.04
N GLU A 39 8.10 -22.09 -6.14
CA GLU A 39 8.93 -20.90 -6.38
C GLU A 39 8.06 -19.67 -6.60
N LEU A 40 7.04 -19.79 -7.46
CA LEU A 40 6.06 -18.75 -7.70
C LEU A 40 5.27 -18.41 -6.43
N LYS A 41 4.95 -19.40 -5.59
CA LYS A 41 4.29 -19.17 -4.30
C LYS A 41 5.14 -18.32 -3.36
N ASN A 42 6.43 -18.62 -3.25
CA ASN A 42 7.36 -17.84 -2.46
C ASN A 42 7.49 -16.41 -3.01
N PHE A 43 7.62 -16.26 -4.32
CA PHE A 43 7.65 -14.96 -4.97
C PHE A 43 6.39 -14.13 -4.69
N ILE A 44 5.20 -14.73 -4.81
CA ILE A 44 3.92 -14.05 -4.50
C ILE A 44 3.86 -13.68 -3.02
N GLN A 45 4.34 -14.54 -2.12
CA GLN A 45 4.39 -14.26 -0.69
C GLN A 45 5.30 -13.07 -0.36
N ASP A 46 6.48 -12.99 -0.98
CA ASP A 46 7.41 -11.87 -0.82
C ASP A 46 6.81 -10.56 -1.39
N ALA A 47 6.18 -10.64 -2.56
CA ALA A 47 5.48 -9.50 -3.16
C ALA A 47 4.31 -9.02 -2.29
N LEU A 48 3.56 -9.95 -1.68
CA LEU A 48 2.47 -9.64 -0.76
C LEU A 48 3.00 -8.91 0.49
N THR A 49 4.05 -9.44 1.11
CA THR A 49 4.72 -8.80 2.26
C THR A 49 5.20 -7.39 1.90
N SER A 50 5.83 -7.22 0.74
CA SER A 50 6.33 -5.92 0.26
C SER A 50 5.19 -4.91 0.04
N LYS A 51 4.06 -5.33 -0.54
CA LYS A 51 2.88 -4.45 -0.69
C LYS A 51 2.24 -4.08 0.65
N GLN A 52 2.15 -5.01 1.59
CA GLN A 52 1.65 -4.74 2.93
C GLN A 52 2.54 -3.73 3.66
N TYR A 53 3.87 -3.87 3.56
CA TYR A 53 4.82 -2.90 4.06
C TYR A 53 4.60 -1.52 3.43
N SER A 54 4.52 -1.46 2.10
CA SER A 54 4.31 -0.20 1.36
C SER A 54 3.01 0.50 1.73
N LEU A 55 1.91 -0.26 1.91
CA LEU A 55 0.64 0.30 2.38
C LEU A 55 0.75 0.87 3.80
N ASN A 56 1.48 0.17 4.69
CA ASN A 56 1.67 0.65 6.05
C ASN A 56 2.52 1.93 6.08
N GLU A 57 3.61 2.00 5.31
CA GLU A 57 4.45 3.20 5.20
C GLU A 57 3.66 4.39 4.64
N LEU A 58 2.85 4.16 3.59
CA LEU A 58 1.98 5.19 3.02
C LEU A 58 0.98 5.70 4.06
N ARG A 59 0.32 4.79 4.78
CA ARG A 59 -0.61 5.13 5.86
C ARG A 59 0.08 5.94 6.95
N THR A 60 1.22 5.49 7.47
CA THR A 60 1.96 6.17 8.52
C THR A 60 2.44 7.56 8.09
N THR A 61 2.87 7.70 6.83
CA THR A 61 3.27 9.00 6.28
C THR A 61 2.09 9.97 6.22
N LEU A 62 0.93 9.52 5.74
CA LEU A 62 -0.28 10.34 5.67
C LEU A 62 -0.82 10.68 7.07
N GLU A 63 -0.83 9.72 7.99
CA GLU A 63 -1.20 9.95 9.40
C GLU A 63 -0.27 10.98 10.06
N ALA A 64 1.04 10.93 9.80
CA ALA A 64 2.00 11.91 10.33
C ALA A 64 1.80 13.33 9.77
N GLN A 65 1.28 13.45 8.54
CA GLN A 65 0.90 14.73 7.93
C GLN A 65 -0.44 15.25 8.46
N LEU A 66 -1.37 14.36 8.81
CA LEU A 66 -2.71 14.71 9.33
C LEU A 66 -2.74 14.95 10.85
N GLY A 67 -1.94 14.22 11.63
CA GLY A 67 -1.91 14.23 13.10
C GLY A 67 -1.06 15.34 13.74
N LYS A 68 -0.49 16.24 12.94
CA LYS A 68 0.24 17.44 13.41
C LYS A 68 -0.55 18.74 13.18
N GLN A 69 -1.88 18.63 13.06
CA GLN A 69 -2.81 19.76 13.08
C GLN A 69 -3.12 20.21 14.50
#